data_AF-A0A946X6U9-F1
#
_entry.id   AF-A0A946X6U9-F1
#
_cell.length_a   1.000
_cell.length_b   1.000
_cell.length_c   1.000
_cell.angle_alpha   90.00
_cell.angle_beta   90.00
_cell.angle_gamma   90.00
#
_symmetry.space_group_name_H-M   'P 1'
#
loop_
_entity.id
_entity.type
_entity.pdbx_description
1 polymer ?
#
loop_
_entity_poly.entity_id
_entity_poly.type
_entity_poly.pdbx_seq_one_letter_code
_entity_poly.pdbx_strand_id
1 'polypeptide(L)'
;IFGLFSGFYFWWPKVFGHMLNETMGKVNFWVMLVGFNLTFGPMHTLGLQGMSRRIDTYSPGFGFELWNMVSSIGSFIIATSVLIFVINVLVSAVKAKGQPHCGPDPWDARSLEWLTPNPTPEHNFDEVPVVESLDEFWHRKYGTDEEGNIVRVATAEEVCQDGSATGVHLPSPSYWPLVFSAGLPLVGLGLIFSLWLTIPGGIMVVGSLFAWVFEPVDDPDGPHGHHDDSEETTTEEAPVV
;
A
#
# COMPACT_ATOMS: atom_id res chain seq x y z
N ILE A 1 -14.63 0.79 -3.55
CA ILE A 1 -13.72 1.58 -4.41
C ILE A 1 -13.32 2.91 -3.77
N PHE A 2 -14.25 3.73 -3.26
CA PHE A 2 -13.91 5.00 -2.58
C PHE A 2 -12.95 4.81 -1.40
N GLY A 3 -13.17 3.79 -0.55
CA GLY A 3 -12.23 3.47 0.54
C GLY A 3 -10.84 3.05 0.05
N LEU A 4 -10.74 2.38 -1.11
CA LEU A 4 -9.44 2.03 -1.70
C LEU A 4 -8.69 3.29 -2.17
N PHE A 5 -9.38 4.21 -2.85
CA PHE A 5 -8.79 5.51 -3.21
C PHE A 5 -8.40 6.31 -1.97
N SER A 6 -9.23 6.34 -0.93
CA SER A 6 -8.88 6.97 0.34
C SER A 6 -7.59 6.39 0.92
N GLY A 7 -7.45 5.06 0.93
CA GLY A 7 -6.23 4.40 1.38
C GLY A 7 -5.02 4.73 0.51
N PHE A 8 -5.19 4.77 -0.83
CA PHE A 8 -4.11 5.18 -1.73
C PHE A 8 -3.62 6.59 -1.40
N TYR A 9 -4.52 7.58 -1.26
CA TYR A 9 -4.11 8.95 -0.95
C TYR A 9 -3.51 9.07 0.46
N PHE A 10 -4.05 8.38 1.45
CA PHE A 10 -3.61 8.45 2.84
C PHE A 10 -2.23 7.79 3.05
N TRP A 11 -2.03 6.56 2.58
CA TRP A 11 -0.78 5.81 2.77
C TRP A 11 0.23 5.96 1.62
N TRP A 12 -0.06 6.75 0.58
CA TRP A 12 0.93 7.03 -0.49
C TRP A 12 2.30 7.47 0.05
N PRO A 13 2.37 8.43 1.01
CA PRO A 13 3.64 8.93 1.51
C PRO A 13 4.40 7.85 2.26
N LYS A 14 3.67 6.94 2.93
CA LYS A 14 4.25 5.86 3.70
C LYS A 14 5.03 4.87 2.85
N VAL A 15 4.53 4.60 1.64
CA VAL A 15 5.11 3.65 0.70
C VAL A 15 6.16 4.30 -0.19
N PHE A 16 5.92 5.52 -0.67
CA PHE A 16 6.76 6.14 -1.71
C PHE A 16 7.57 7.35 -1.22
N GLY A 17 7.40 7.79 0.02
CA GLY A 17 8.14 8.91 0.61
C GLY A 17 7.78 10.28 0.03
N HIS A 18 6.64 10.43 -0.65
CA HIS A 18 6.18 11.72 -1.17
C HIS A 18 4.66 11.81 -1.19
N MET A 19 4.10 13.01 -1.33
CA MET A 19 2.65 13.23 -1.40
C MET A 19 2.15 13.17 -2.86
N LEU A 20 0.88 12.81 -3.03
CA LEU A 20 0.16 13.03 -4.30
C LEU A 20 -0.32 14.48 -4.40
N ASN A 21 -0.60 14.96 -5.62
CA ASN A 21 -1.17 16.30 -5.80
C ASN A 21 -2.62 16.35 -5.28
N GLU A 22 -2.86 17.20 -4.28
CA GLU A 22 -4.16 17.40 -3.63
C GLU A 22 -5.24 17.94 -4.59
N THR A 23 -4.90 18.87 -5.48
CA THR A 23 -5.85 19.42 -6.45
C THR A 23 -6.33 18.34 -7.40
N MET A 24 -5.40 17.52 -7.91
CA MET A 24 -5.75 16.38 -8.76
C MET A 24 -6.53 15.31 -8.00
N GLY A 25 -6.23 15.09 -6.71
CA GLY A 25 -6.99 14.21 -5.83
C GLY A 25 -8.45 14.64 -5.64
N LYS A 26 -8.68 15.93 -5.39
CA LYS A 26 -10.04 16.48 -5.28
C LYS A 26 -10.80 16.35 -6.60
N VAL A 27 -10.15 16.62 -7.73
CA VAL A 27 -10.77 16.42 -9.06
C VAL A 27 -11.10 14.94 -9.29
N ASN A 28 -10.17 14.02 -9.02
CA ASN A 28 -10.40 12.59 -9.11
C ASN A 28 -11.64 12.16 -8.29
N PHE A 29 -11.72 12.61 -7.04
CA PHE A 29 -12.85 12.33 -6.15
C PHE A 29 -14.19 12.81 -6.73
N TRP A 30 -14.29 14.07 -7.13
CA TRP A 30 -15.55 14.63 -7.65
C TRP A 30 -15.99 13.98 -8.95
N VAL A 31 -15.05 13.74 -9.88
CA VAL A 31 -15.35 13.05 -11.13
C VAL A 31 -15.80 11.61 -10.86
N MET A 32 -15.16 10.90 -9.91
CA MET A 32 -15.58 9.56 -9.50
C MET A 32 -16.99 9.57 -8.91
N LEU A 33 -17.27 10.50 -8.00
CA LEU A 33 -18.55 10.59 -7.30
C LEU A 33 -19.70 10.89 -8.25
N VAL A 34 -19.51 11.86 -9.15
CA VAL A 34 -20.51 12.21 -10.16
C VAL A 34 -20.70 11.06 -11.15
N GLY A 35 -19.61 10.47 -11.64
CA GLY A 35 -19.66 9.32 -12.54
C GLY A 35 -20.37 8.11 -11.91
N PHE A 36 -20.11 7.82 -10.63
CA PHE A 36 -20.76 6.75 -9.88
C PHE A 36 -22.28 6.97 -9.81
N ASN A 37 -22.73 8.16 -9.42
CA ASN A 37 -24.15 8.47 -9.33
C ASN A 37 -24.84 8.49 -10.72
N LEU A 38 -24.17 8.99 -11.75
CA LEU A 38 -24.69 8.94 -13.13
C LEU A 38 -24.74 7.52 -13.69
N THR A 39 -23.85 6.63 -13.27
CA THR A 39 -23.86 5.22 -13.71
C THR A 39 -24.98 4.45 -13.02
N PHE A 40 -25.00 4.46 -11.69
CA PHE A 40 -25.87 3.56 -10.91
C PHE A 40 -27.20 4.20 -10.50
N GLY A 41 -27.28 5.53 -10.45
CA GLY A 41 -28.53 6.24 -10.16
C GLY A 41 -29.64 5.88 -11.17
N PRO A 42 -29.42 6.06 -12.48
CA PRO A 42 -30.39 5.68 -13.51
C PRO A 42 -30.81 4.20 -13.47
N MET A 43 -29.94 3.31 -13.01
CA MET A 43 -30.27 1.88 -12.91
C MET A 43 -31.40 1.60 -11.91
N HIS A 44 -31.60 2.45 -10.90
CA HIS A 44 -32.74 2.32 -9.99
C HIS A 44 -34.05 2.57 -10.74
N THR A 45 -34.11 3.62 -11.56
CA THR A 45 -35.27 3.92 -12.40
C THR A 45 -35.50 2.81 -13.44
N LEU A 46 -34.45 2.36 -14.13
CA LEU A 46 -34.53 1.25 -15.09
C LEU A 46 -35.04 -0.04 -14.45
N GLY A 47 -34.56 -0.36 -13.25
CA GLY A 47 -35.03 -1.51 -12.48
C GLY A 47 -36.51 -1.41 -12.12
N LEU A 48 -36.98 -0.23 -11.70
CA LEU A 48 -38.40 0.03 -11.43
C LEU A 48 -39.28 -0.03 -12.68
N GLN A 49 -38.71 0.29 -13.85
CA GLN A 49 -39.39 0.15 -15.15
C GLN A 49 -39.39 -1.30 -15.68
N GLY A 50 -38.79 -2.26 -14.95
CA GLY A 50 -38.81 -3.68 -15.29
C GLY A 50 -37.66 -4.14 -16.19
N MET A 51 -36.60 -3.33 -16.36
CA MET A 51 -35.40 -3.74 -17.09
C MET A 51 -34.70 -4.89 -16.35
N SER A 52 -34.60 -6.05 -16.99
CA SER A 52 -33.96 -7.24 -16.41
C SER A 52 -32.43 -7.18 -16.49
N ARG A 53 -31.74 -7.83 -15.56
CA ARG A 53 -30.27 -7.93 -15.61
C ARG A 53 -29.81 -8.96 -16.66
N ARG A 54 -28.59 -8.81 -17.16
CA ARG A 54 -27.90 -9.76 -18.08
C ARG A 54 -28.53 -9.91 -19.46
N ILE A 55 -29.13 -8.82 -19.95
CA ILE A 55 -29.60 -8.69 -21.34
C ILE A 55 -28.65 -7.73 -22.05
N ASP A 56 -28.19 -8.11 -23.23
CA ASP A 56 -27.23 -7.37 -24.05
C ASP A 56 -27.89 -6.26 -24.86
N THR A 57 -29.12 -6.48 -25.35
CA THR A 57 -29.86 -5.51 -26.17
C THR A 57 -31.36 -5.51 -25.86
N TYR A 58 -31.97 -4.35 -26.02
CA TYR A 58 -33.41 -4.13 -25.85
C TYR A 58 -34.00 -3.60 -27.15
N SER A 59 -35.20 -4.06 -27.50
CA SER A 59 -35.90 -3.52 -28.67
C SER A 59 -36.28 -2.05 -28.46
N PRO A 60 -36.31 -1.23 -29.52
CA PRO A 60 -36.74 0.15 -29.41
C PRO A 60 -38.18 0.26 -28.89
N GLY A 61 -38.47 1.27 -28.07
CA GLY A 61 -39.83 1.59 -27.61
C GLY A 61 -40.18 1.09 -26.21
N PHE A 62 -39.28 0.40 -25.52
CA PHE A 62 -39.41 0.09 -24.10
C PHE A 62 -39.11 1.29 -23.18
N GLY A 63 -38.55 2.38 -23.71
CA GLY A 63 -38.26 3.60 -22.95
C GLY A 63 -37.00 3.52 -22.09
N PHE A 64 -36.15 2.52 -22.32
CA PHE A 64 -34.91 2.27 -21.57
C PHE A 64 -33.71 3.02 -22.14
N GLU A 65 -33.81 3.55 -23.36
CA GLU A 65 -32.70 4.06 -24.15
C GLU A 65 -32.02 5.25 -23.47
N LEU A 66 -32.81 6.21 -22.97
CA LEU A 66 -32.29 7.43 -22.33
C LEU A 66 -31.46 7.08 -21.08
N TRP A 67 -32.04 6.31 -20.16
CA TRP A 67 -31.39 5.99 -18.89
C TRP A 67 -30.19 5.06 -19.06
N ASN A 68 -30.23 4.16 -20.04
CA ASN A 68 -29.05 3.37 -20.40
C ASN A 68 -27.94 4.27 -20.95
N MET A 69 -28.27 5.22 -21.83
CA MET A 69 -27.27 6.15 -22.37
C MET A 69 -26.64 7.03 -21.28
N VAL A 70 -27.44 7.55 -20.35
CA VAL A 70 -26.91 8.30 -19.18
C VAL A 70 -26.00 7.41 -18.34
N SER A 71 -26.41 6.17 -18.07
CA SER A 71 -25.58 5.20 -17.34
C SER A 71 -24.25 4.93 -18.05
N SER A 72 -24.26 4.79 -19.37
CA SER A 72 -23.03 4.58 -20.16
C SER A 72 -22.11 5.79 -20.11
N ILE A 73 -22.65 7.01 -20.24
CA ILE A 73 -21.88 8.25 -20.05
C ILE A 73 -21.25 8.29 -18.66
N GLY A 74 -22.02 7.94 -17.62
CA GLY A 74 -21.52 7.81 -16.25
C GLY A 74 -20.31 6.87 -16.16
N SER A 75 -20.36 5.72 -16.82
CA SER A 75 -19.26 4.74 -16.78
C SER A 75 -17.98 5.26 -17.44
N PHE A 76 -18.10 6.03 -18.53
CA PHE A 76 -16.95 6.69 -19.14
C PHE A 76 -16.37 7.78 -18.24
N ILE A 77 -17.21 8.53 -17.51
CA ILE A 77 -16.76 9.50 -16.51
C ILE A 77 -15.96 8.81 -15.38
N ILE A 78 -16.40 7.64 -14.92
CA ILE A 78 -15.64 6.82 -13.96
C ILE A 78 -14.27 6.44 -14.54
N ALA A 79 -14.22 5.97 -15.79
CA ALA A 79 -12.96 5.64 -16.47
C ALA A 79 -12.01 6.85 -16.56
N THR A 80 -12.55 8.04 -16.87
CA THR A 80 -11.79 9.29 -16.84
C THR A 80 -11.26 9.62 -15.44
N SER A 81 -12.05 9.39 -14.38
CA SER A 81 -11.57 9.58 -13.01
C SER A 81 -10.36 8.68 -12.68
N VAL A 82 -10.43 7.39 -13.05
CA VAL A 82 -9.30 6.46 -12.87
C VAL A 82 -8.07 6.93 -13.65
N LEU A 83 -8.25 7.43 -14.88
CA LEU A 83 -7.17 8.00 -15.66
C LEU A 83 -6.53 9.22 -14.97
N ILE A 84 -7.34 10.12 -14.41
CA ILE A 84 -6.85 11.28 -13.64
C ILE A 84 -5.98 10.83 -12.45
N PHE A 85 -6.38 9.76 -11.75
CA PHE A 85 -5.57 9.19 -10.68
C PHE A 85 -4.22 8.66 -11.18
N VAL A 86 -4.20 7.90 -12.29
CA VAL A 86 -2.96 7.40 -12.88
C VAL A 86 -2.04 8.55 -13.29
N ILE A 87 -2.58 9.60 -13.91
CA ILE A 87 -1.80 10.79 -14.26
C ILE A 87 -1.25 11.46 -13.00
N ASN A 88 -2.05 11.57 -11.93
CA ASN A 88 -1.60 12.14 -10.66
C ASN A 88 -0.41 11.37 -10.07
N VAL A 89 -0.48 10.04 -10.09
CA VAL A 89 0.63 9.15 -9.65
C VAL A 89 1.89 9.44 -10.45
N LEU A 90 1.80 9.45 -11.79
CA LEU A 90 2.95 9.67 -12.66
C LEU A 90 3.56 11.07 -12.48
N VAL A 91 2.73 12.11 -12.47
CA VAL A 91 3.18 13.50 -12.32
C VAL A 91 3.79 13.73 -10.93
N SER A 92 3.18 13.19 -9.88
CA SER A 92 3.69 13.32 -8.51
C SER A 92 5.01 12.58 -8.34
N ALA A 93 5.14 11.37 -8.90
CA ALA A 93 6.39 10.61 -8.87
C ALA A 93 7.53 11.32 -9.62
N VAL A 94 7.24 11.90 -10.80
CA VAL A 94 8.24 12.68 -11.56
C VAL A 94 8.65 13.93 -10.78
N LYS A 95 7.70 14.64 -10.16
CA LYS A 95 7.98 15.85 -9.37
C LYS A 95 8.77 15.55 -8.09
N ALA A 96 8.56 14.40 -7.48
CA ALA A 96 9.26 13.97 -6.27
C ALA A 96 10.74 13.61 -6.54
N LYS A 97 11.13 13.33 -7.78
CA LYS A 97 12.53 13.03 -8.12
C LYS A 97 13.43 14.22 -7.77
N GLY A 98 14.37 14.00 -6.85
CA GLY A 98 15.32 15.01 -6.40
C GLY A 98 14.78 15.96 -5.32
N GLN A 99 13.57 15.73 -4.81
CA GLN A 99 13.08 16.40 -3.60
C GLN A 99 13.37 15.51 -2.38
N PRO A 100 13.61 16.09 -1.19
CA PRO A 100 13.69 15.30 0.03
C PRO A 100 12.36 14.58 0.26
N HIS A 101 12.43 13.43 0.92
CA HIS A 101 11.23 12.70 1.31
C HIS A 101 10.32 13.57 2.19
N CYS A 102 9.02 13.31 2.15
CA CYS A 102 8.10 13.92 3.09
C CYS A 102 8.48 13.54 4.52
N GLY A 103 8.24 14.44 5.47
CA GLY A 103 8.44 14.15 6.89
C GLY A 103 7.66 12.91 7.36
N PRO A 104 7.96 12.40 8.56
CA PRO A 104 7.38 11.16 9.06
C PRO A 104 5.86 11.22 9.22
N ASP A 105 5.30 12.41 9.46
CA ASP A 105 3.87 12.60 9.63
C ASP A 105 3.30 13.77 8.80
N PRO A 106 2.92 13.53 7.54
CA PRO A 106 2.34 14.56 6.68
C PRO A 106 0.89 14.92 7.04
N TRP A 107 0.22 14.15 7.89
CA TRP A 107 -1.22 14.26 8.14
C TRP A 107 -1.58 14.67 9.56
N ASP A 108 -0.60 14.85 10.44
CA ASP A 108 -0.82 14.93 11.89
C ASP A 108 -1.59 13.71 12.43
N ALA A 109 -1.13 12.52 12.04
CA ALA A 109 -1.80 11.25 12.29
C ALA A 109 -1.67 10.79 13.75
N ARG A 110 -2.36 9.69 14.11
CA ARG A 110 -2.57 9.27 15.50
C ARG A 110 -2.00 7.90 15.85
N SER A 111 -1.75 7.09 14.84
CA SER A 111 -1.44 5.67 14.94
C SER A 111 0.04 5.37 14.69
N LEU A 112 0.48 4.18 15.09
CA LEU A 112 1.89 3.77 15.16
C LEU A 112 2.60 3.72 13.81
N GLU A 113 1.88 3.55 12.70
CA GLU A 113 2.53 3.54 11.40
C GLU A 113 3.24 4.87 11.10
N TRP A 114 2.81 5.98 11.72
CA TRP A 114 3.44 7.29 11.53
C TRP A 114 4.58 7.57 12.52
N LEU A 115 4.92 6.59 13.36
CA LEU A 115 6.09 6.60 14.26
C LEU A 115 7.39 6.18 13.54
N THR A 116 7.30 5.77 12.27
CA THR A 116 8.44 5.35 11.44
C THR A 116 8.60 6.28 10.25
N PRO A 117 9.79 6.37 9.64
CA PRO A 117 10.02 7.32 8.55
C PRO A 117 9.26 6.92 7.27
N ASN A 118 9.30 7.83 6.30
CA ASN A 118 8.64 7.69 4.99
C ASN A 118 9.71 7.77 3.88
N PRO A 119 9.95 6.72 3.08
CA PRO A 119 9.33 5.40 3.13
C PRO A 119 9.73 4.59 4.38
N THR A 120 8.96 3.54 4.67
CA THR A 120 9.19 2.70 5.86
C THR A 120 10.48 1.87 5.71
N PRO A 121 11.35 1.79 6.73
CA PRO A 121 12.51 0.92 6.74
C PRO A 121 12.13 -0.56 6.67
N GLU A 122 13.04 -1.44 6.23
CA GLU A 122 12.77 -2.88 6.07
C GLU A 122 12.36 -3.56 7.39
N HIS A 123 12.95 -3.13 8.50
CA HIS A 123 12.68 -3.62 9.85
C HIS A 123 11.51 -2.92 10.55
N ASN A 124 10.83 -1.98 9.87
CA ASN A 124 9.77 -1.11 10.39
C ASN A 124 10.22 -0.21 11.55
N PHE A 125 10.39 -0.77 12.74
CA PHE A 125 10.69 -0.05 13.98
C PHE A 125 12.10 -0.38 14.46
N ASP A 126 12.87 0.65 14.82
CA ASP A 126 14.19 0.53 15.45
C ASP A 126 14.09 -0.14 16.82
N GLU A 127 13.07 0.24 17.58
CA GLU A 127 12.76 -0.33 18.89
C GLU A 127 11.26 -0.65 18.97
N VAL A 128 10.91 -1.75 19.65
CA VAL A 128 9.50 -2.14 19.81
C VAL A 128 8.75 -1.05 20.59
N PRO A 129 7.74 -0.39 19.99
CA PRO A 129 7.03 0.68 20.67
C PRO A 129 6.19 0.11 21.81
N VAL A 130 6.36 0.68 23.00
CA VAL A 130 5.45 0.45 24.14
C VAL A 130 4.19 1.26 23.93
N VAL A 131 3.04 0.60 23.99
CA VAL A 131 1.71 1.19 23.76
C VAL A 131 0.98 1.28 25.09
N GLU A 132 0.71 2.50 25.55
CA GLU A 132 -0.02 2.75 26.80
C GLU A 132 -1.45 3.22 26.54
N SER A 133 -1.71 3.73 25.34
CA SER A 133 -2.98 4.35 24.95
C SER A 133 -3.43 3.88 23.57
N LEU A 134 -4.72 4.08 23.25
CA LEU A 134 -5.29 3.68 21.95
C LEU A 134 -4.60 4.40 20.77
N ASP A 135 -4.34 5.70 20.94
CA ASP A 135 -3.74 6.59 19.95
C ASP A 135 -2.32 6.99 20.39
N GLU A 136 -1.44 5.98 20.51
CA GLU A 136 -0.10 6.15 21.10
C GLU A 136 0.71 7.27 20.46
N PHE A 137 0.73 7.36 19.12
CA PHE A 137 1.49 8.39 18.43
C PHE A 137 0.91 9.80 18.65
N TRP A 138 -0.41 9.92 18.84
CA TRP A 138 -1.04 11.18 19.24
C TRP A 138 -0.59 11.62 20.64
N HIS A 139 -0.61 10.71 21.61
CA HIS A 139 -0.24 11.01 23.00
C HIS A 139 1.25 11.34 23.17
N ARG A 140 2.11 10.87 22.28
CA ARG A 140 3.53 11.29 22.25
C ARG A 140 3.73 12.71 21.71
N LYS A 141 2.88 13.17 20.79
CA LYS A 141 2.92 14.53 20.23
C LYS A 141 2.17 15.56 21.08
N TYR A 142 1.08 15.14 21.71
CA TYR A 142 0.14 16.01 22.40
C TYR A 142 -0.02 15.62 23.88
N GLY A 143 0.17 16.60 24.75
CA GLY A 143 -0.09 16.53 26.18
C GLY A 143 -1.26 17.41 26.61
N THR A 144 -1.52 17.44 27.92
CA THR A 144 -2.54 18.29 28.53
C THR A 144 -1.88 19.27 29.49
N ASP A 145 -2.21 20.56 29.38
CA ASP A 145 -1.71 21.60 30.29
C ASP A 145 -2.45 21.59 31.64
N GLU A 146 -1.98 22.37 32.63
CA GLU A 146 -2.60 22.49 33.98
C GLU A 146 -4.09 22.88 33.92
N GLU A 147 -4.50 23.56 32.86
CA GLU A 147 -5.86 24.02 32.60
C GLU A 147 -6.74 23.00 31.85
N GLY A 148 -6.20 21.82 31.49
CA GLY A 148 -6.93 20.78 30.76
C GLY A 148 -6.93 20.95 29.23
N ASN A 149 -6.14 21.89 28.69
CA ASN A 149 -6.06 22.16 27.25
C ASN A 149 -5.05 21.23 26.56
N ILE A 150 -5.38 20.76 25.34
CA ILE A 150 -4.48 19.94 24.54
C ILE A 150 -3.39 20.83 23.93
N VAL A 151 -2.13 20.54 24.26
CA VAL A 151 -0.96 21.27 23.78
C VAL A 151 0.02 20.33 23.08
N ARG A 152 0.66 20.81 22.02
CA ARG A 152 1.70 20.03 21.33
C ARG A 152 2.98 20.08 22.15
N VAL A 153 3.41 18.93 22.65
CA VAL A 153 4.60 18.78 23.51
C VAL A 153 5.82 18.41 22.69
N ALA A 154 5.63 17.68 21.58
CA ALA A 154 6.71 17.25 20.70
C ALA A 154 6.32 17.33 19.22
N THR A 155 7.33 17.50 18.37
CA THR A 155 7.18 17.47 16.92
C THR A 155 7.19 16.02 16.43
N ALA A 156 6.61 15.74 15.26
CA ALA A 156 6.54 14.37 14.76
C ALA A 156 7.95 13.81 14.49
N GLU A 157 8.86 14.65 14.02
CA GLU A 157 10.27 14.33 13.79
C GLU A 157 11.02 14.00 15.07
N GLU A 158 10.63 14.56 16.22
CA GLU A 158 11.26 14.27 17.52
C GLU A 158 10.75 12.96 18.14
N VAL A 159 9.52 12.57 17.79
CA VAL A 159 8.86 11.38 18.31
C VAL A 159 9.12 10.15 17.43
N CYS A 160 9.28 10.36 16.13
CA CYS A 160 9.52 9.33 15.14
C CYS A 160 10.87 8.64 15.38
N GLN A 161 10.92 7.35 15.11
CA GLN A 161 12.18 6.61 15.05
C GLN A 161 12.92 6.96 13.76
N ASP A 162 14.25 6.94 13.79
CA ASP A 162 15.08 7.35 12.65
C ASP A 162 15.13 6.29 11.54
N GLY A 163 14.82 5.04 11.87
CA GLY A 163 14.93 3.90 10.95
C GLY A 163 16.37 3.44 10.72
N SER A 164 17.28 3.75 11.66
CA SER A 164 18.73 3.52 11.52
C SER A 164 19.25 2.30 12.30
N ALA A 165 18.38 1.54 12.97
CA ALA A 165 18.80 0.39 13.76
C ALA A 165 19.48 -0.69 12.92
N THR A 166 20.60 -1.20 13.44
CA THR A 166 21.35 -2.33 12.89
C THR A 166 21.20 -3.55 13.80
N GLY A 167 21.35 -4.75 13.24
CA GLY A 167 21.24 -6.01 14.01
C GLY A 167 19.82 -6.51 14.28
N VAL A 168 18.79 -5.93 13.63
CA VAL A 168 17.44 -6.49 13.67
C VAL A 168 17.38 -7.77 12.83
N HIS A 169 16.90 -8.86 13.41
CA HIS A 169 16.72 -10.13 12.70
C HIS A 169 15.54 -10.02 11.72
N LEU A 170 15.82 -10.23 10.43
CA LEU A 170 14.84 -10.25 9.35
C LEU A 170 14.79 -11.65 8.71
N PRO A 171 13.60 -12.12 8.29
CA PRO A 171 13.49 -13.40 7.60
C PRO A 171 14.20 -13.33 6.24
N SER A 172 14.97 -14.37 5.91
CA SER A 172 15.62 -14.48 4.61
C SER A 172 14.58 -14.66 3.47
N PRO A 173 14.81 -14.08 2.28
CA PRO A 173 13.90 -14.23 1.16
C PRO A 173 13.93 -15.67 0.60
N SER A 174 12.75 -16.26 0.35
CA SER A 174 12.59 -17.58 -0.27
C SER A 174 11.93 -17.47 -1.64
N TYR A 175 12.45 -18.20 -2.63
CA TYR A 175 11.86 -18.27 -3.98
C TYR A 175 10.80 -19.38 -4.11
N TRP A 176 10.69 -20.31 -3.15
CA TRP A 176 9.76 -21.43 -3.24
C TRP A 176 8.27 -21.04 -3.29
N PRO A 177 7.79 -20.02 -2.55
CA PRO A 177 6.42 -19.53 -2.69
C PRO A 177 6.09 -19.10 -4.13
N LEU A 178 7.06 -18.51 -4.83
CA LEU A 178 6.89 -18.11 -6.22
C LEU A 178 6.79 -19.32 -7.15
N VAL A 179 7.65 -20.33 -6.97
CA VAL A 179 7.60 -21.57 -7.77
C VAL A 179 6.29 -22.33 -7.53
N PHE A 180 5.87 -22.42 -6.26
CA PHE A 180 4.62 -23.03 -5.86
C PHE A 180 3.42 -22.35 -6.54
N SER A 181 3.33 -21.02 -6.42
CA SER A 181 2.25 -20.25 -7.01
C SER A 181 2.24 -20.32 -8.54
N ALA A 182 3.40 -20.38 -9.20
CA ALA A 182 3.50 -20.57 -10.65
C ALA A 182 2.98 -21.94 -11.13
N GLY A 183 3.04 -22.98 -10.29
CA GLY A 183 2.50 -24.31 -10.59
C GLY A 183 0.96 -24.37 -10.59
N LEU A 184 0.30 -23.55 -9.77
CA LEU A 184 -1.16 -23.58 -9.61
C LEU A 184 -1.93 -23.22 -10.91
N PRO A 185 -1.57 -22.17 -11.68
CA PRO A 185 -2.17 -21.90 -12.98
C PRO A 185 -2.04 -23.07 -13.96
N LEU A 186 -0.90 -23.78 -13.97
CA LEU A 186 -0.70 -24.94 -14.85
C LEU A 186 -1.64 -26.09 -14.50
N VAL A 187 -1.81 -26.36 -13.19
CA VAL A 187 -2.79 -27.33 -12.71
C VAL A 187 -4.20 -26.89 -13.09
N GLY A 188 -4.57 -25.64 -12.84
CA GLY A 188 -5.89 -25.10 -13.17
C GLY A 188 -6.20 -25.20 -14.67
N LEU A 189 -5.27 -24.76 -15.52
CA LEU A 189 -5.38 -24.87 -16.98
C LEU A 189 -5.48 -26.33 -17.43
N GLY A 190 -4.72 -27.24 -16.80
CA GLY A 190 -4.78 -28.64 -17.13
C GLY A 190 -6.12 -29.29 -16.78
N LEU A 191 -6.71 -28.94 -15.64
CA LEU A 191 -8.03 -29.44 -15.25
C LEU A 191 -9.14 -28.93 -16.18
N ILE A 192 -8.99 -27.73 -16.75
CA ILE A 192 -9.99 -27.13 -17.64
C ILE A 192 -9.85 -27.64 -19.09
N PHE A 193 -8.63 -27.65 -19.63
CA PHE A 193 -8.41 -27.83 -21.07
C PHE A 193 -7.75 -29.16 -21.45
N SER A 194 -6.82 -29.67 -20.64
CA SER A 194 -6.08 -30.90 -20.96
C SER A 194 -5.34 -31.45 -19.74
N LEU A 195 -5.71 -32.66 -19.30
CA LEU A 195 -5.13 -33.30 -18.11
C LEU A 195 -3.61 -33.48 -18.20
N TRP A 196 -3.02 -33.49 -19.39
CA TRP A 196 -1.56 -33.57 -19.54
C TRP A 196 -0.81 -32.37 -18.94
N LEU A 197 -1.43 -31.19 -18.91
CA LEU A 197 -0.84 -29.99 -18.32
C LEU A 197 -0.84 -30.01 -16.78
N THR A 198 -1.65 -30.87 -16.15
CA THR A 198 -1.63 -31.00 -14.68
C THR A 198 -0.37 -31.70 -14.19
N ILE A 199 0.31 -32.48 -15.03
CA ILE A 199 1.53 -33.20 -14.67
C ILE A 199 2.68 -32.21 -14.35
N PRO A 200 3.10 -31.30 -15.27
CA PRO A 200 4.14 -30.34 -14.95
C PRO A 200 3.74 -29.40 -13.81
N GLY A 201 2.48 -28.95 -13.76
CA GLY A 201 1.98 -28.13 -12.65
C GLY A 201 2.02 -28.85 -11.30
N GLY A 202 1.61 -30.12 -11.26
CA GLY A 202 1.65 -30.96 -10.07
C GLY A 202 3.08 -31.23 -9.60
N ILE A 203 4.01 -31.46 -10.52
CA ILE A 203 5.45 -31.60 -10.20
C ILE A 203 5.99 -30.31 -9.58
N MET A 204 5.65 -29.14 -10.13
CA MET A 204 6.07 -27.85 -9.56
C MET A 204 5.51 -27.63 -8.16
N VAL A 205 4.22 -27.93 -7.94
CA VAL A 205 3.56 -27.76 -6.63
C VAL A 205 4.14 -28.70 -5.58
N VAL A 206 4.23 -30.00 -5.87
CA VAL A 206 4.76 -30.98 -4.92
C VAL A 206 6.26 -30.77 -4.69
N GLY A 207 7.01 -30.49 -5.76
CA GLY A 207 8.45 -30.24 -5.68
C GLY A 207 8.79 -28.99 -4.88
N SER A 208 8.07 -27.88 -5.10
CA SER A 208 8.26 -26.65 -4.33
C SER A 208 7.88 -26.82 -2.87
N LEU A 209 6.76 -27.49 -2.55
CA LEU A 209 6.41 -27.76 -1.14
C LEU A 209 7.48 -28.61 -0.45
N PHE A 210 7.93 -29.68 -1.12
CA PHE A 210 8.97 -30.53 -0.58
C PHE A 210 10.25 -29.74 -0.32
N ALA A 211 10.72 -28.97 -1.30
CA ALA A 211 11.95 -28.20 -1.17
C ALA A 211 11.83 -27.07 -0.14
N TRP A 212 10.67 -26.43 -0.05
CA TRP A 212 10.41 -25.38 0.94
C TRP A 212 10.44 -25.91 2.38
N VAL A 213 9.97 -27.14 2.61
CA VAL A 213 10.03 -27.78 3.94
C VAL A 213 11.46 -28.02 4.42
N PHE A 214 12.41 -28.23 3.49
CA PHE A 214 13.82 -28.45 3.81
C PHE A 214 14.67 -27.17 3.70
N GLU A 215 14.07 -26.04 3.37
CA GLU A 215 14.77 -24.76 3.39
C GLU A 215 15.12 -24.42 4.85
N PRO A 216 16.40 -24.12 5.14
CA PRO A 216 16.79 -23.67 6.48
C PRO A 216 16.06 -22.36 6.80
N VAL A 217 15.74 -22.16 8.08
CA VAL A 217 14.96 -20.99 8.55
C VAL A 217 15.72 -19.67 8.29
N ASP A 218 17.04 -19.72 8.35
CA ASP A 218 17.94 -18.61 8.07
C ASP A 218 19.02 -19.07 7.08
N ASP A 219 19.45 -18.18 6.18
CA ASP A 219 20.60 -18.41 5.32
C ASP A 219 21.89 -18.40 6.16
N PRO A 220 22.62 -19.52 6.30
CA PRO A 220 23.86 -19.56 7.08
C PRO A 220 24.99 -18.72 6.48
N ASP A 221 24.90 -18.36 5.19
CA ASP A 221 25.86 -17.54 4.47
C ASP A 221 25.31 -16.14 4.14
N GLY A 222 24.10 -15.83 4.61
CA GLY A 222 23.49 -14.52 4.46
C GLY A 222 24.29 -13.46 5.22
N PRO A 223 24.36 -12.20 4.75
CA PRO A 223 24.90 -11.11 5.55
C PRO A 223 24.01 -10.93 6.78
N HIS A 224 24.33 -11.63 7.86
CA HIS A 224 23.93 -11.24 9.19
C HIS A 224 24.43 -9.81 9.35
N GLY A 225 23.58 -8.90 9.82
CA GLY A 225 23.90 -7.49 10.03
C GLY A 225 24.98 -7.23 11.10
N HIS A 226 26.02 -8.05 11.17
CA HIS A 226 27.31 -7.70 11.75
C HIS A 226 28.02 -6.75 10.78
N HIS A 227 27.54 -5.51 10.72
CA HIS A 227 28.47 -4.40 10.57
C HIS A 227 29.27 -4.34 11.88
N ASP A 228 30.32 -5.16 11.95
CA ASP A 228 31.44 -4.92 12.86
C ASP A 228 32.13 -3.65 12.34
N ASP A 229 31.53 -2.49 12.61
CA ASP A 229 32.31 -1.28 12.81
C ASP A 229 32.97 -1.44 14.18
N SER A 230 33.95 -2.35 14.24
CA SER A 230 34.94 -2.30 15.29
C SER A 230 35.60 -0.94 15.16
N GLU A 231 35.21 -0.02 16.04
CA GLU A 231 35.98 1.17 16.37
C GLU A 231 37.43 0.73 16.63
N GLU A 232 38.28 0.85 15.62
CA GLU A 232 39.72 0.84 15.79
C GLU A 232 40.11 2.19 16.41
N THR A 233 39.64 2.43 17.65
CA THR A 233 40.21 3.45 18.52
C THR A 233 41.53 2.88 19.02
N THR A 234 42.55 2.92 18.19
CA THR A 234 43.94 2.79 18.66
C THR A 234 44.24 4.03 19.49
N THR A 235 44.06 3.86 20.81
CA THR A 235 44.83 4.59 21.81
C THR A 235 46.32 4.34 21.53
N GLU A 236 46.95 5.23 20.78
CA GLU A 236 48.41 5.34 20.77
C GLU A 236 48.78 6.60 21.56
N GLU A 237 49.21 6.34 22.79
CA GLU A 237 49.81 7.30 23.70
C GLU A 237 50.95 8.05 23.01
N ALA A 238 50.94 9.37 23.12
CA ALA A 238 52.07 10.21 22.77
C ALA A 238 53.30 9.86 23.63
N PRO A 239 54.51 9.75 23.06
CA PRO A 239 55.73 9.88 23.83
C PRO A 239 56.26 11.31 23.74
N VAL A 240 56.54 11.83 24.93
CA VAL A 240 57.41 12.95 25.25
C VAL A 240 58.79 12.76 24.61
N VAL A 241 59.25 13.71 23.78
CA VAL A 241 60.43 14.61 23.93
C VAL A 241 60.32 15.73 22.90
#